data_AF-A0A924MJI3-F1
#
_entry.id   AF-A0A924MJI3-F1
#
_cell.length_a   1.000
_cell.length_b   1.000
_cell.length_c   1.000
_cell.angle_alpha   90.00
_cell.angle_beta   90.00
_cell.angle_gamma   90.00
#
_symmetry.space_group_name_H-M   'P 1'
#
loop_
_entity.id
_entity.type
_entity.pdbx_description
1 polymer ?
#
loop_
_entity_poly.entity_id
_entity_poly.type
_entity_poly.pdbx_seq_one_letter_code
_entity_poly.pdbx_strand_id
1 'polypeptide(L)' 'MRIVRRAIPDFTAWPASTPHVLQRIFAARGVLRPEDAELKLARLLPPESMGHLDAAV' A
#
# COMPACT_ATOMS: atom_id res chain seq x y z
N MET A 1 8.44 13.81 22.62
CA MET A 1 7.99 13.07 21.41
C MET A 1 8.56 11.66 21.46
N ARG A 2 7.73 10.61 21.46
CA ARG A 2 8.18 9.22 21.58
C ARG A 2 8.09 8.52 20.23
N ILE A 3 9.22 8.05 19.69
CA ILE A 3 9.24 7.24 18.46
C ILE A 3 8.74 5.83 18.81
N VAL A 4 7.71 5.36 18.13
CA VAL A 4 7.15 4.01 18.30
C VAL A 4 7.20 3.26 16.97
N ARG A 5 7.44 1.95 17.03
CA ARG A 5 7.34 1.10 15.83
C ARG A 5 5.86 0.87 15.51
N ARG A 6 5.48 1.04 14.24
CA ARG A 6 4.14 0.66 13.76
C ARG A 6 4.06 -0.85 13.61
N ALA A 7 2.95 -1.43 14.03
CA ALA A 7 2.64 -2.82 13.75
C ALA A 7 2.51 -3.00 12.23
N ILE A 8 3.01 -4.13 11.74
CA ILE A 8 2.84 -4.52 10.33
C ILE A 8 1.64 -5.47 10.32
N PRO A 9 0.59 -5.20 9.54
CA PRO A 9 -0.55 -6.11 9.42
C PRO A 9 -0.13 -7.46 8.83
N ASP A 10 -0.94 -8.49 9.06
CA ASP A 10 -0.74 -9.77 8.37
C ASP A 10 -0.95 -9.60 6.86
N PHE A 11 -0.07 -10.21 6.07
CA PHE A 11 -0.07 -10.14 4.61
C PHE A 11 0.08 -11.54 4.01
N THR A 12 -0.43 -11.72 2.79
CA THR A 12 -0.44 -13.02 2.12
C THR A 12 0.94 -13.38 1.56
N ALA A 13 1.09 -14.62 1.09
CA ALA A 13 2.33 -15.08 0.47
C ALA A 13 2.61 -14.29 -0.83
N TRP A 14 3.67 -13.50 -0.80
CA TRP A 14 4.20 -12.83 -1.98
C TRP A 14 4.98 -13.81 -2.87
N PRO A 15 5.13 -13.53 -4.18
CA PRO A 15 6.00 -14.31 -5.06
C PRO A 15 7.40 -14.45 -4.46
N ALA A 16 8.03 -15.61 -4.65
CA ALA A 16 9.36 -15.90 -4.10
C ALA A 16 10.44 -14.90 -4.56
N SER A 17 10.23 -14.24 -5.70
CA SER A 17 11.08 -13.16 -6.21
C SER A 17 11.01 -11.86 -5.40
N THR A 18 10.02 -11.70 -4.51
CA THR A 18 9.83 -10.47 -3.72
C THR A 18 10.63 -10.56 -2.42
N PRO A 19 11.67 -9.72 -2.22
CA PRO A 19 12.42 -9.67 -0.98
C PRO A 19 11.53 -9.43 0.24
N HIS A 20 11.79 -10.13 1.35
CA HIS A 20 10.98 -10.02 2.56
C HIS A 20 10.88 -8.59 3.11
N VAL A 21 11.95 -7.79 2.96
CA VAL A 21 11.92 -6.36 3.34
C VAL A 21 10.89 -5.56 2.54
N LEU A 22 10.72 -5.86 1.25
CA LEU A 22 9.73 -5.19 0.40
C LEU A 22 8.31 -5.62 0.78
N GLN A 23 8.08 -6.90 1.08
CA GLN A 23 6.78 -7.40 1.58
C GLN A 23 6.33 -6.64 2.83
N ARG A 24 7.24 -6.47 3.81
CA ARG A 24 6.99 -5.72 5.04
C ARG A 24 6.67 -4.24 4.80
N ILE A 25 7.37 -3.63 3.84
CA ILE A 25 7.16 -2.23 3.46
C ILE A 25 5.79 -2.06 2.77
N PHE A 26 5.43 -2.98 1.89
CA PHE A 26 4.12 -3.00 1.22
C PHE A 26 2.99 -3.15 2.24
N ALA A 27 3.10 -4.12 3.15
CA ALA A 27 2.10 -4.33 4.20
C ALA A 27 1.96 -3.10 5.12
N ALA A 28 3.06 -2.43 5.48
CA ALA A 28 3.02 -1.19 6.25
C ALA A 28 2.36 -0.02 5.50
N ARG A 29 2.21 -0.12 4.17
CA ARG A 29 1.49 0.82 3.30
C ARG A 29 0.08 0.36 2.93
N GLY A 30 -0.40 -0.75 3.50
CA GLY A 30 -1.73 -1.30 3.23
C GLY A 30 -1.81 -2.19 1.99
N VAL A 31 -0.69 -2.49 1.34
CA VAL A 31 -0.59 -3.44 0.22
C VAL A 31 -0.37 -4.82 0.85
N LEU A 32 -1.45 -5.56 1.07
CA LEU A 32 -1.42 -6.82 1.83
C LEU A 32 -1.24 -8.04 0.94
N ARG A 33 -1.46 -7.88 -0.36
CA ARG A 33 -1.38 -8.94 -1.33
C ARG A 33 -0.73 -8.47 -2.64
N PRO A 34 -0.15 -9.37 -3.45
CA PRO A 34 0.51 -8.97 -4.70
C PRO A 34 -0.41 -8.25 -5.68
N GLU A 35 -1.72 -8.56 -5.70
CA GLU A 35 -2.67 -7.85 -6.58
C GLU A 35 -2.83 -6.38 -6.22
N ASP A 36 -2.66 -6.04 -4.94
CA ASP A 36 -2.77 -4.66 -4.44
C ASP A 36 -1.60 -3.78 -4.92
N ALA A 37 -0.50 -4.41 -5.38
CA ALA A 37 0.71 -3.72 -5.85
C ALA A 37 0.69 -3.42 -7.35
N GLU A 38 -0.43 -3.62 -8.03
CA GLU A 38 -0.51 -3.49 -9.48
C GLU A 38 -0.48 -2.02 -9.94
N LEU A 39 0.52 -1.68 -10.77
CA LEU A 39 0.71 -0.35 -11.33
C LEU A 39 -0.22 -0.07 -12.55
N LYS A 40 -1.46 -0.58 -12.51
CA LYS A 40 -2.44 -0.32 -13.58
C LYS A 40 -3.32 0.85 -13.19
N LEU A 41 -3.33 1.89 -14.04
CA LEU A 41 -4.21 3.06 -13.88
C LEU A 41 -5.68 2.66 -13.74
N ALA A 42 -6.12 1.62 -14.45
CA ALA A 42 -7.48 1.10 -14.37
C ALA A 42 -7.89 0.54 -12.98
N ARG A 43 -6.94 0.37 -12.05
CA ARG A 43 -7.18 -0.07 -10.67
C ARG A 43 -7.09 1.06 -9.65
N LEU A 44 -6.76 2.28 -10.09
CA LEU A 44 -6.80 3.46 -9.25
C LEU A 44 -8.23 3.99 -9.13
N LEU A 45 -8.51 4.66 -8.02
CA LEU A 45 -9.73 5.45 -7.89
C LEU A 45 -9.71 6.57 -8.94
N PRO A 46 -10.81 6.81 -9.68
CA PRO A 46 -10.95 7.98 -10.52
C PRO A 46 -10.69 9.26 -9.70
N PRO A 47 -9.95 10.25 -10.22
CA PRO A 47 -9.67 11.49 -9.50
C PRO A 47 -10.94 12.17 -8.97
N GLU A 48 -12.03 12.10 -9.74
CA GLU A 48 -13.33 12.70 -9.40
C GLU A 48 -14.00 12.00 -8.21
N SER A 49 -13.58 10.77 -7.88
CA SER A 49 -14.06 10.00 -6.72
C SER A 49 -13.19 10.18 -5.48
N MET A 50 -12.02 10.82 -5.60
CA MET A 50 -11.12 11.08 -4.49
C MET A 50 -11.55 12.35 -3.76
N GLY A 51 -12.29 12.19 -2.66
CA GLY A 51 -12.75 13.31 -1.85
C GLY A 51 -11.60 14.22 -1.40
N HIS A 52 -11.86 15.53 -1.36
CA HIS A 52 -10.92 16.57 -0.94
C HIS A 52 -9.71 16.80 -1.85
N LEU A 53 -9.63 16.17 -3.02
CA LEU A 53 -8.55 16.45 -3.98
C LEU A 53 -8.58 17.92 -4.43
N ASP A 54 -9.78 18.48 -4.64
CA ASP A 54 -9.98 19.91 -4.99
C ASP A 54 -9.51 20.86 -3.88
N ALA A 55 -9.46 20.40 -2.62
CA ALA A 55 -9.06 21.19 -1.46
C ALA A 55 -7.55 21.10 -1.16
N ALA A 56 -6.79 20.32 -1.93
CA ALA A 56 -5.35 20.13 -1.76
C ALA A 56 -4.49 21.14 -2.57
N VAL A 57 -5.13 22.12 -3.22
CA VAL A 57 -4.51 23.18 -4.03
C VAL A 57 -3.98 24.33 -3.17
#